data_AF-W1X9G1-F1
#
_entry.id   AF-W1X9G1-F1
#
_cell.length_a   1.000
_cell.length_b   1.000
_cell.length_c   1.000
_cell.angle_alpha   90.00
_cell.angle_beta   90.00
_cell.angle_gamma   90.00
#
_symmetry.space_group_name_H-M   'P 1'
#
loop_
_entity.id
_entity.type
_entity.pdbx_description
1 polymer ?
#
loop_
_entity_poly.entity_id
_entity_poly.type
_entity_poly.pdbx_seq_one_letter_code
_entity_poly.pdbx_strand_id
1 'polypeptide(L)'
;RARSTAPDWAYNDKEINKVFMTLKQRFADTWQATLNATHSEVEFDSKMMYVDAYVNKADGMLVGPYSNYGPGFDYVGGTGWNSGKRKVDALDLFADGSYELFGRQHNLMFGGSYSKQNNRYFSSWANIFPDEIGSFYNFNGNF
;
A
#
# COMPACT_ATOMS: atom_id res chain seq x y z
N ARG A 1 -1.86 -14.32 26.82
CA ARG A 1 -0.92 -13.97 25.72
C ARG A 1 -1.70 -14.03 24.41
N ALA A 2 -1.62 -13.01 23.57
CA ALA A 2 -2.13 -13.13 22.20
C ALA A 2 -1.29 -14.21 21.49
N ARG A 3 -1.95 -15.18 20.84
CA ARG A 3 -1.27 -16.11 19.93
C ARG A 3 -1.08 -15.37 18.61
N SER A 4 0.17 -15.05 18.27
CA SER A 4 0.53 -14.51 16.96
C SER A 4 0.88 -15.66 16.03
N THR A 5 0.47 -15.58 14.78
CA THR A 5 0.93 -16.46 13.70
C THR A 5 2.16 -15.91 12.99
N ALA A 6 2.58 -14.68 13.30
CA ALA A 6 3.74 -14.06 12.69
C ALA A 6 5.04 -14.67 13.23
N PRO A 7 5.95 -15.12 12.35
CA PRO A 7 7.29 -15.55 12.74
C PRO A 7 8.18 -14.42 13.25
N ASP A 8 9.19 -14.77 14.05
CA ASP A 8 10.15 -13.82 14.62
C ASP A 8 10.95 -13.06 13.55
N TRP A 9 11.11 -13.64 12.35
CA TRP A 9 11.79 -13.01 11.22
C TRP A 9 10.87 -12.09 10.40
N ALA A 10 9.57 -12.05 10.67
CA ALA A 10 8.63 -11.27 9.86
C ALA A 10 8.80 -9.76 10.10
N TYR A 11 8.89 -8.99 9.02
CA TYR A 11 9.01 -7.53 9.08
C TYR A 11 8.31 -6.86 7.89
N ASN A 12 8.09 -5.55 8.02
CA ASN A 12 7.55 -4.72 6.95
C ASN A 12 8.06 -3.29 7.08
N ASP A 13 9.21 -3.04 6.48
CA ASP A 13 9.86 -1.75 6.58
C ASP A 13 9.45 -0.85 5.41
N LYS A 14 9.26 0.43 5.71
CA LYS A 14 8.87 1.44 4.73
C LYS A 14 9.67 2.71 4.94
N GLU A 15 10.21 3.22 3.85
CA GLU A 15 10.87 4.52 3.83
C GLU A 15 10.12 5.44 2.86
N ILE A 16 9.82 6.65 3.30
CA ILE A 16 9.07 7.63 2.53
C ILE A 16 9.89 8.91 2.46
N ASN A 17 10.34 9.25 1.24
CA ASN A 17 11.07 10.47 0.97
C ASN A 17 10.22 11.38 0.07
N LYS A 18 10.03 12.63 0.51
CA LYS A 18 9.23 13.61 -0.24
C LYS A 18 9.94 14.93 -0.28
N VAL A 19 10.02 15.50 -1.48
CA VAL A 19 10.37 16.89 -1.70
C VAL A 19 9.18 17.57 -2.33
N PHE A 20 8.85 18.75 -1.84
CA PHE A 20 7.71 19.51 -2.31
C PHE A 20 8.03 21.00 -2.35
N MET A 21 7.33 21.69 -3.24
CA MET A 21 7.46 23.12 -3.49
C MET A 21 6.06 23.68 -3.65
N THR A 22 5.84 24.84 -3.04
CA THR A 22 4.66 25.67 -3.30
C THR A 22 5.12 27.08 -3.63
N LEU A 23 4.67 27.59 -4.78
CA LEU A 23 4.84 28.99 -5.17
C LEU A 23 3.46 29.64 -5.21
N LYS A 24 3.32 30.78 -4.53
CA LYS A 24 2.14 31.63 -4.62
C LYS A 24 2.56 33.00 -5.14
N GLN A 25 1.91 33.45 -6.21
CA GLN A 25 2.15 34.75 -6.81
C GLN A 25 0.84 35.52 -6.89
N ARG A 26 0.76 36.65 -6.20
CA ARG A 26 -0.29 37.64 -6.45
C ARG A 26 0.09 38.46 -7.69
N PHE A 27 -0.78 38.49 -8.70
CA PHE A 27 -0.53 39.27 -9.93
C PHE A 27 -1.53 40.42 -10.13
N ALA A 28 -2.59 40.48 -9.32
CA ALA A 28 -3.44 41.64 -9.13
C ALA A 28 -4.05 41.64 -7.72
N ASP A 29 -4.70 42.73 -7.30
CA ASP A 29 -5.27 42.86 -5.95
C ASP A 29 -6.23 41.71 -5.59
N THR A 30 -7.02 41.27 -6.57
CA THR A 30 -8.04 40.22 -6.41
C THR A 30 -7.64 38.88 -7.02
N TRP A 31 -6.42 38.72 -7.54
CA TRP A 31 -6.01 37.50 -8.23
C TRP A 31 -4.66 36.95 -7.76
N GLN A 32 -4.63 35.63 -7.52
CA GLN A 32 -3.44 34.87 -7.15
C GLN A 32 -3.33 33.61 -8.00
N ALA A 33 -2.11 33.24 -8.35
CA ALA A 33 -1.78 31.93 -8.88
C ALA A 33 -1.03 31.10 -7.84
N THR A 34 -1.36 29.81 -7.73
CA THR A 34 -0.68 28.84 -6.89
C THR A 34 -0.16 27.69 -7.76
N LEU A 35 1.13 27.39 -7.61
CA LEU A 35 1.78 26.21 -8.18
C LEU A 35 2.23 25.30 -7.03
N ASN A 36 1.76 24.07 -7.00
CA ASN A 36 2.25 22.99 -6.14
C ASN A 36 3.00 21.97 -6.98
N ALA A 37 4.15 21.52 -6.50
CA ALA A 37 4.90 20.43 -7.09
C ALA A 37 5.37 19.46 -6.01
N THR A 38 5.39 18.17 -6.31
CA THR A 38 5.99 17.16 -5.44
C THR A 38 6.71 16.08 -6.25
N HIS A 39 7.84 15.67 -5.71
CA HIS A 39 8.49 14.40 -6.01
C HIS A 39 8.42 13.54 -4.74
N SER A 40 7.77 12.39 -4.83
CA SER A 40 7.58 11.48 -3.71
C SER A 40 8.03 10.07 -4.09
N GLU A 41 8.89 9.49 -3.27
CA GLU A 41 9.28 8.08 -3.36
C GLU A 41 8.86 7.36 -2.08
N VAL A 42 8.33 6.14 -2.24
CA VAL A 42 8.19 5.19 -1.14
C VAL A 42 8.84 3.89 -1.56
N GLU A 43 9.71 3.38 -0.71
CA GLU A 43 10.32 2.07 -0.81
C GLU A 43 9.80 1.20 0.32
N PHE A 44 9.63 -0.10 0.05
CA PHE A 44 9.37 -1.07 1.09
C PHE A 44 10.12 -2.37 0.82
N ASP A 45 10.47 -3.04 1.90
CA ASP A 45 10.97 -4.41 1.89
C ASP A 45 10.28 -5.16 3.04
N SER A 46 9.82 -6.37 2.75
CA SER A 46 9.03 -7.14 3.70
C SER A 46 9.24 -8.62 3.49
N LYS A 47 9.44 -9.35 4.59
CA LYS A 47 9.29 -10.79 4.63
C LYS A 47 8.13 -11.09 5.55
N MET A 48 7.16 -11.82 5.03
CA MET A 48 5.94 -12.18 5.76
C MET A 48 5.56 -13.62 5.55
N MET A 49 4.74 -14.10 6.47
CA MET A 49 4.04 -15.36 6.39
C MET A 49 2.56 -15.09 6.66
N TYR A 50 1.68 -15.80 5.96
CA TYR A 50 0.27 -15.88 6.30
C TYR A 50 -0.15 -17.34 6.49
N VAL A 51 -1.19 -17.53 7.29
CA VAL A 51 -1.91 -18.80 7.44
C VAL A 51 -3.35 -18.53 7.01
N ASP A 52 -3.86 -19.31 6.06
CA ASP A 52 -5.22 -19.26 5.55
C ASP A 52 -5.74 -20.70 5.42
N ALA A 53 -6.46 -21.15 6.45
CA ALA A 53 -6.93 -22.53 6.55
C ALA A 53 -8.08 -22.68 7.55
N TYR A 54 -8.85 -23.74 7.36
CA TYR A 54 -9.74 -24.26 8.41
C TYR A 54 -8.93 -25.12 9.39
N VAL A 55 -9.40 -25.24 10.63
CA VAL A 55 -8.79 -26.11 11.65
C VAL A 55 -9.69 -27.32 11.89
N ASN A 56 -9.17 -28.53 11.69
CA ASN A 56 -9.83 -29.74 12.13
C ASN A 56 -9.83 -29.80 13.66
N LYS A 57 -11.02 -29.84 14.28
CA LYS A 57 -11.15 -29.79 15.74
C LYS A 57 -10.65 -31.04 16.47
N ALA A 58 -10.55 -32.17 15.78
CA ALA A 58 -10.16 -33.43 16.40
C ALA A 58 -8.65 -33.48 16.72
N ASP A 59 -7.82 -32.91 15.83
CA ASP A 59 -6.36 -33.02 15.86
C ASP A 59 -5.64 -31.66 15.77
N GLY A 60 -6.36 -30.58 15.46
CA GLY A 60 -5.82 -29.24 15.25
C GLY A 60 -5.11 -29.06 13.91
N MET A 61 -5.14 -30.04 13.01
CA MET A 61 -4.49 -29.94 11.70
C MET A 61 -5.20 -28.92 10.81
N LEU A 62 -4.42 -28.24 9.98
CA LEU A 62 -4.91 -27.26 9.03
C LEU A 62 -5.43 -27.93 7.75
N VAL A 63 -6.53 -27.40 7.21
CA VAL A 63 -7.12 -27.82 5.94
C VAL A 63 -7.17 -26.62 5.00
N GLY A 64 -6.42 -26.71 3.90
CA GLY A 64 -6.35 -25.68 2.89
C GLY A 64 -7.72 -25.39 2.26
N PRO A 65 -8.14 -24.12 2.13
CA PRO A 65 -9.48 -23.77 1.66
C PRO A 65 -9.71 -24.09 0.18
N TYR A 66 -8.63 -24.35 -0.56
CA TYR A 66 -8.62 -24.65 -1.99
C TYR A 66 -8.36 -26.14 -2.30
N SER A 67 -8.30 -26.99 -1.27
CA SER A 67 -8.02 -28.43 -1.40
C SER A 67 -9.01 -29.18 -2.30
N ASN A 68 -10.22 -28.65 -2.50
CA ASN A 68 -11.22 -29.19 -3.42
C ASN A 68 -10.80 -29.15 -4.91
N TYR A 69 -9.79 -28.35 -5.28
CA TYR A 69 -9.25 -28.33 -6.64
C TYR A 69 -8.28 -29.49 -6.94
N GLY A 70 -7.89 -30.27 -5.92
CA GLY A 70 -7.03 -31.45 -6.05
C GLY A 70 -5.64 -31.28 -5.41
N PRO A 71 -4.76 -32.29 -5.56
CA PRO A 71 -3.43 -32.28 -4.97
C PRO A 71 -2.59 -31.07 -5.42
N GLY A 72 -1.88 -30.43 -4.48
CA GLY A 72 -1.10 -29.22 -4.74
C GLY A 72 -1.85 -27.90 -4.52
N PHE A 73 -3.17 -27.97 -4.26
CA PHE A 73 -3.99 -26.83 -3.84
C PHE A 73 -4.42 -26.90 -2.37
N ASP A 74 -3.87 -27.84 -1.61
CA ASP A 74 -4.12 -28.08 -0.19
C ASP A 74 -3.22 -27.26 0.74
N TYR A 75 -2.52 -26.25 0.21
CA TYR A 75 -1.74 -25.30 0.99
C TYR A 75 -2.61 -24.56 2.01
N VAL A 76 -2.01 -24.30 3.17
CA VAL A 76 -2.65 -23.72 4.38
C VAL A 76 -2.13 -22.33 4.71
N GLY A 77 -1.30 -21.79 3.83
CA GLY A 77 -0.62 -20.52 4.01
C GLY A 77 0.43 -20.30 2.94
N GLY A 78 1.23 -19.26 3.15
CA GLY A 78 2.31 -18.91 2.25
C GLY A 78 3.31 -17.97 2.89
N THR A 79 4.54 -18.02 2.41
CA THR A 79 5.56 -17.01 2.68
C THR A 79 5.62 -16.00 1.55
N GLY A 80 6.14 -14.81 1.82
CA GLY A 80 6.38 -13.82 0.79
C GLY A 80 7.49 -12.87 1.18
N TRP A 81 8.56 -12.85 0.39
CA TRP A 81 9.50 -11.75 0.35
C TRP A 81 9.06 -10.79 -0.76
N ASN A 82 8.50 -9.65 -0.35
CA ASN A 82 7.99 -8.63 -1.24
C ASN A 82 8.74 -7.34 -1.02
N SER A 83 9.24 -6.76 -2.09
CA SER A 83 9.84 -5.43 -2.08
C SER A 83 9.29 -4.60 -3.24
N GLY A 84 9.40 -3.29 -3.12
CA GLY A 84 8.96 -2.43 -4.19
C GLY A 84 9.23 -0.97 -3.94
N LYS A 85 9.08 -0.21 -5.02
CA LYS A 85 9.25 1.24 -5.05
C LYS A 85 8.11 1.87 -5.82
N ARG A 86 7.52 2.91 -5.25
CA ARG A 86 6.60 3.82 -5.96
C ARG A 86 7.24 5.19 -6.04
N LYS A 87 7.27 5.75 -7.26
CA LYS A 87 7.68 7.13 -7.54
C LYS A 87 6.48 7.92 -8.06
N VAL A 88 6.29 9.13 -7.55
CA VAL A 88 5.25 10.06 -7.99
C VAL A 88 5.86 11.43 -8.24
N ASP A 89 5.71 11.91 -9.47
CA ASP A 89 5.98 13.29 -9.86
C ASP A 89 4.65 13.95 -10.18
N ALA A 90 4.26 14.95 -9.39
CA ALA A 90 2.98 15.63 -9.55
C ALA A 90 3.12 17.16 -9.50
N LEU A 91 2.29 17.82 -10.31
CA LEU A 91 2.19 19.26 -10.47
C LEU A 91 0.72 19.66 -10.41
N ASP A 92 0.42 20.76 -9.72
CA ASP A 92 -0.91 21.36 -9.68
C ASP A 92 -0.78 22.88 -9.81
N LEU A 93 -1.42 23.47 -10.82
CA LEU A 93 -1.37 24.91 -11.10
C LEU A 93 -2.79 25.44 -11.23
N PHE A 94 -3.14 26.40 -10.39
CA PHE A 94 -4.43 27.07 -10.46
C PHE A 94 -4.31 28.57 -10.21
N ALA A 95 -5.28 29.32 -10.70
CA ALA A 95 -5.49 30.72 -10.38
C ALA A 95 -6.89 30.91 -9.79
N ASP A 96 -6.97 31.75 -8.78
CA ASP A 96 -8.21 32.12 -8.12
C ASP A 96 -8.31 33.64 -7.99
N GLY A 97 -9.52 34.16 -8.14
CA GLY A 97 -9.77 35.57 -7.98
C GLY A 97 -11.19 36.02 -8.27
N SER A 98 -11.41 37.33 -8.18
CA SER A 98 -12.74 37.92 -8.37
C SER A 98 -12.89 38.63 -9.72
N TYR A 99 -14.11 38.62 -10.25
CA TYR A 99 -14.52 39.37 -11.44
C TYR A 99 -15.94 39.96 -11.24
N GLU A 100 -16.28 41.02 -11.97
CA GLU A 100 -17.62 41.61 -11.92
C GLU A 100 -18.47 41.16 -13.11
N LEU A 101 -19.72 40.81 -12.82
CA LEU A 101 -20.72 40.46 -13.84
C LEU A 101 -22.11 40.86 -13.33
N PHE A 102 -22.87 41.61 -14.16
CA PHE A 102 -24.18 42.17 -13.82
C PHE A 102 -24.19 43.07 -12.56
N GLY A 103 -23.13 43.86 -12.36
CA GLY A 103 -23.01 44.78 -11.22
C GLY A 103 -22.82 44.09 -9.87
N ARG A 104 -22.39 42.82 -9.86
CA ARG A 104 -22.05 42.04 -8.66
C ARG A 104 -20.69 41.37 -8.83
N GLN A 105 -19.97 41.23 -7.74
CA GLN A 105 -18.69 40.52 -7.70
C GLN A 105 -18.93 39.00 -7.58
N HIS A 106 -18.17 38.22 -8.34
CA HIS A 106 -18.17 36.76 -8.34
C HIS A 106 -16.72 36.26 -8.18
N ASN A 107 -16.55 35.04 -7.68
CA ASN A 107 -15.24 34.39 -7.61
C ASN A 107 -15.13 33.29 -8.67
N LEU A 108 -13.95 33.17 -9.26
CA LEU A 108 -13.60 32.13 -10.20
C LEU A 108 -12.32 31.45 -9.77
N MET A 109 -12.25 30.14 -9.96
CA MET A 109 -11.02 29.37 -9.90
C MET A 109 -10.92 28.51 -11.16
N PHE A 110 -9.74 28.48 -11.75
CA PHE A 110 -9.43 27.58 -12.86
C PHE A 110 -7.99 27.10 -12.75
N GLY A 111 -7.72 25.90 -13.25
CA GLY A 111 -6.40 25.29 -13.16
C GLY A 111 -6.30 23.96 -13.87
N GLY A 112 -5.15 23.32 -13.71
CA GLY A 112 -4.86 21.99 -14.24
C GLY A 112 -3.81 21.27 -13.41
N SER A 113 -3.86 19.95 -13.46
CA SER A 113 -2.96 19.09 -12.71
C SER A 113 -2.33 18.03 -13.61
N TYR A 114 -1.10 17.65 -13.30
CA TYR A 114 -0.36 16.57 -13.92
C TYR A 114 0.15 15.62 -12.85
N SER A 115 0.05 14.32 -13.09
CA SER A 115 0.61 13.31 -12.18
C SER A 115 1.14 12.13 -12.99
N LYS A 116 2.40 11.79 -12.76
CA LYS A 116 3.02 10.57 -13.27
C LYS A 116 3.41 9.70 -12.10
N GLN A 117 2.88 8.49 -12.09
CA GLN A 117 3.16 7.50 -11.07
C GLN A 117 3.76 6.25 -11.71
N ASN A 118 4.84 5.74 -11.11
CA ASN A 118 5.42 4.45 -11.46
C ASN A 118 5.50 3.57 -10.21
N ASN A 119 5.11 2.31 -10.37
CA ASN A 119 5.21 1.30 -9.34
C ASN A 119 6.01 0.12 -9.90
N ARG A 120 7.03 -0.30 -9.16
CA ARG A 120 7.80 -1.51 -9.46
C ARG A 120 7.83 -2.40 -8.23
N TYR A 121 7.56 -3.67 -8.43
CA TYR A 121 7.51 -4.67 -7.38
C TYR A 121 8.40 -5.86 -7.72
N PHE A 122 8.93 -6.49 -6.69
CA PHE A 122 9.57 -7.79 -6.74
C PHE A 122 8.91 -8.68 -5.69
N SER A 123 8.69 -9.94 -6.05
CA SER A 123 8.07 -10.91 -5.16
C SER A 123 8.73 -12.27 -5.35
N SER A 124 9.03 -12.92 -4.23
CA SER A 124 9.38 -14.33 -4.15
C SER A 124 8.57 -14.94 -3.02
N TRP A 125 8.00 -16.12 -3.25
CA TRP A 125 7.06 -16.73 -2.32
C TRP A 125 7.13 -18.26 -2.42
N ALA A 126 6.62 -18.92 -1.39
CA ALA A 126 6.40 -20.36 -1.36
C ALA A 126 5.08 -20.65 -0.65
N ASN A 127 4.36 -21.66 -1.13
CA ASN A 127 3.22 -22.22 -0.42
C ASN A 127 3.69 -22.94 0.84
N ILE A 128 2.82 -22.99 1.84
CA ILE A 128 3.02 -23.77 3.06
C ILE A 128 1.94 -24.85 3.11
N PHE A 129 2.34 -26.11 3.23
CA PHE A 129 1.46 -27.28 3.30
C PHE A 129 1.17 -27.70 4.75
N PRO A 130 0.08 -28.47 4.99
CA PRO A 130 -0.37 -28.79 6.35
C PRO A 130 0.69 -29.41 7.26
N ASP A 131 1.58 -30.23 6.71
CA ASP A 131 2.66 -30.93 7.41
C ASP A 131 3.81 -30.01 7.83
N GLU A 132 4.00 -28.88 7.14
CA GLU A 132 5.03 -27.89 7.48
C GLU A 132 4.68 -27.05 8.72
N ILE A 133 3.37 -26.83 8.98
CA ILE A 133 2.88 -26.17 10.21
C ILE A 133 2.65 -27.18 11.34
N GLY A 134 2.11 -28.35 10.99
CA GLY A 134 1.57 -29.32 11.95
C GLY A 134 0.29 -28.84 12.63
N SER A 135 0.06 -29.29 13.87
CA SER A 135 -1.15 -28.93 14.62
C SER A 135 -1.14 -27.47 15.03
N PHE A 136 -2.15 -26.71 14.60
CA PHE A 136 -2.33 -25.30 14.91
C PHE A 136 -2.48 -25.02 16.40
N TYR A 137 -2.89 -26.03 17.19
CA TYR A 137 -2.94 -25.92 18.65
C TYR A 137 -1.57 -25.73 19.29
N ASN A 138 -0.52 -26.19 18.61
CA ASN A 138 0.88 -26.06 19.03
C ASN A 138 1.63 -24.96 18.28
N PHE A 139 1.09 -24.48 17.16
CA PHE A 139 1.72 -23.41 16.38
C PHE A 139 1.82 -22.11 17.19
N ASN A 140 3.02 -21.55 17.19
CA ASN A 140 3.39 -20.37 17.98
C ASN A 140 4.11 -19.30 17.15
N GLY A 141 4.06 -19.40 15.81
CA GLY A 141 4.77 -18.51 14.89
C GLY A 141 6.16 -19.00 14.51
N ASN A 142 6.72 -20.04 15.15
CA ASN A 142 8.03 -20.57 14.76
C ASN A 142 7.93 -21.36 13.46
N PHE A 143 8.36 -20.74 12.36
CA PHE A 143 8.44 -21.28 11.00
C PHE A 143 9.75 -20.81 10.36
#